data_AF-A0A368VBA5-F1
#
_entry.id   AF-A0A368VBA5-F1
#
_cell.length_a   1.000
_cell.length_b   1.000
_cell.length_c   1.000
_cell.angle_alpha   90.00
_cell.angle_beta   90.00
_cell.angle_gamma   90.00
#
_symmetry.space_group_name_H-M   'P 1'
#
loop_
_entity.id
_entity.type
_entity.pdbx_description
1 polymer ?
#
loop_
_entity_poly.entity_id
_entity_poly.type
_entity_poly.pdbx_seq_one_letter_code
_entity_poly.pdbx_strand_id
1 'polypeptide(L)'
;MPGRSKLKAYQPVESVTGNRKEEMEEALIEKILQPANLSMACREVVRNKGAGGVDGMKVSELEAYLHEHRSTLTEQVRTRN
;
A
#
# COMPACT_ATOMS: atom_id res chain seq x y z
N MET A 1 53.65 -32.68 -1.96
CA MET A 1 52.37 -32.92 -2.68
C MET A 1 51.30 -32.07 -2.01
N PRO A 2 50.77 -31.02 -2.67
CA PRO A 2 49.84 -30.09 -2.04
C PRO A 2 48.47 -30.75 -1.80
N GLY A 3 47.96 -30.62 -0.58
CA GLY A 3 46.64 -31.08 -0.18
C GLY A 3 45.57 -30.26 -0.90
N ARG A 4 44.77 -30.95 -1.72
CA ARG A 4 43.68 -30.36 -2.48
C ARG A 4 42.51 -30.06 -1.53
N SER A 5 42.47 -28.83 -1.01
CA SER A 5 41.33 -28.28 -0.29
C SER A 5 40.08 -28.46 -1.15
N LYS A 6 39.10 -29.22 -0.65
CA LYS A 6 37.82 -29.40 -1.34
C LYS A 6 37.08 -28.06 -1.31
N LEU A 7 37.09 -27.33 -2.44
CA LEU A 7 36.20 -26.20 -2.64
C LEU A 7 34.76 -26.70 -2.47
N LYS A 8 34.03 -26.09 -1.52
CA LYS A 8 32.60 -26.29 -1.32
C LYS A 8 31.92 -25.97 -2.65
N ALA A 9 31.14 -26.90 -3.18
CA ALA A 9 30.39 -26.71 -4.42
C ALA A 9 29.60 -25.39 -4.34
N TYR A 10 29.75 -24.55 -5.35
CA TYR A 10 28.95 -23.34 -5.52
C TYR A 10 27.50 -23.79 -5.69
N GLN A 11 26.71 -23.64 -4.63
CA GLN A 11 25.25 -23.73 -4.70
C GLN A 11 24.82 -22.46 -5.43
N PRO A 12 24.20 -22.55 -6.63
CA PRO A 12 23.65 -21.37 -7.27
C PRO A 12 22.62 -20.77 -6.33
N VAL A 13 22.82 -19.53 -5.88
CA VAL A 13 21.71 -18.75 -5.34
C VAL A 13 20.75 -18.56 -6.50
N GLU A 14 19.57 -19.17 -6.42
CA GLU A 14 18.51 -18.88 -7.36
C GLU A 14 18.33 -17.36 -7.39
N SER A 15 18.59 -16.76 -8.55
CA SER A 15 18.38 -15.33 -8.72
C SER A 15 16.90 -15.07 -8.50
N VAL A 16 16.55 -14.43 -7.38
CA VAL A 16 15.21 -13.88 -7.12
C VAL A 16 15.01 -12.73 -8.11
N THR A 17 14.73 -13.07 -9.35
CA THR A 17 14.31 -12.16 -10.41
C THR A 17 12.89 -12.51 -10.77
N GLY A 18 12.01 -12.39 -9.78
CA GLY A 18 10.57 -12.29 -9.95
C GLY A 18 10.12 -10.94 -9.40
N ASN A 19 9.66 -10.05 -10.27
CA ASN A 19 8.75 -8.93 -9.99
C ASN A 19 8.95 -8.00 -8.77
N ARG A 20 10.19 -7.57 -8.48
CA ARG A 20 10.47 -6.48 -7.50
C ARG A 20 9.55 -5.26 -7.66
N LYS A 21 9.14 -4.90 -8.88
CA LYS A 21 8.26 -3.75 -9.11
C LYS A 21 6.86 -3.98 -8.54
N GLU A 22 6.28 -5.15 -8.75
CA GLU A 22 4.94 -5.49 -8.24
C GLU A 22 4.96 -5.65 -6.72
N GLU A 23 5.99 -6.30 -6.17
CA GLU A 23 6.19 -6.41 -4.71
C GLU A 23 6.29 -5.03 -4.05
N MET A 24 6.98 -4.09 -4.70
CA MET A 24 7.10 -2.71 -4.21
C MET A 24 5.79 -1.93 -4.38
N GLU A 25 5.02 -2.16 -5.45
CA GLU A 25 3.69 -1.56 -5.63
C GLU A 25 2.69 -2.05 -4.57
N GLU A 26 2.64 -3.36 -4.31
CA GLU A 26 1.81 -3.94 -3.25
C GLU A 26 2.19 -3.39 -1.88
N ALA A 27 3.49 -3.30 -1.58
CA ALA A 27 3.99 -2.73 -0.34
C ALA A 27 3.60 -1.23 -0.17
N LEU A 28 3.54 -0.47 -1.26
CA LEU A 28 3.11 0.93 -1.24
C LEU A 28 1.60 1.05 -1.03
N ILE A 29 0.78 0.20 -1.68
CA ILE A 29 -0.67 0.19 -1.47
C ILE A 29 -0.98 -0.10 0.00
N GLU A 30 -0.35 -1.11 0.58
CA GLU A 30 -0.57 -1.40 2.01
C GLU A 30 -0.14 -0.24 2.91
N LYS A 31 0.93 0.48 2.56
CA LYS A 31 1.35 1.69 3.27
C LYS A 31 0.31 2.83 3.15
N ILE A 32 -0.27 3.02 1.97
CA ILE A 32 -1.32 4.03 1.73
C ILE A 32 -2.58 3.70 2.55
N LEU A 33 -2.94 2.42 2.63
CA LEU A 33 -4.14 1.95 3.33
C LEU A 33 -3.98 1.86 4.85
N GLN A 34 -2.80 2.18 5.40
CA GLN A 34 -2.58 2.18 6.84
C GLN A 34 -3.57 3.13 7.54
N PRO A 35 -4.16 2.71 8.69
CA PRO A 35 -5.10 3.54 9.45
C PRO A 35 -4.59 4.94 9.76
N ALA A 36 -3.34 5.04 10.19
CA ALA A 36 -2.71 6.31 10.50
C ALA A 36 -2.63 7.22 9.27
N ASN A 37 -2.26 6.67 8.11
CA ASN A 37 -2.17 7.44 6.87
C ASN A 37 -3.54 7.94 6.41
N LEU A 38 -4.56 7.08 6.43
CA LEU A 38 -5.93 7.45 6.06
C LEU A 38 -6.52 8.51 7.00
N SER A 39 -6.29 8.41 8.31
CA SER A 39 -6.73 9.42 9.26
C SER A 39 -6.04 10.78 9.05
N MET A 40 -4.74 10.79 8.75
CA MET A 40 -4.03 12.02 8.40
C MET A 40 -4.59 12.64 7.11
N ALA A 41 -4.78 11.83 6.08
CA ALA A 41 -5.35 12.30 4.81
C ALA A 41 -6.76 12.89 4.99
N CYS A 42 -7.63 12.23 5.77
CA CYS A 42 -8.98 12.72 6.06
C CYS A 42 -8.93 14.12 6.71
N ARG A 43 -8.07 14.30 7.72
CA ARG A 43 -7.93 15.60 8.42
C ARG A 43 -7.46 16.71 7.47
N GLU A 44 -6.52 16.40 6.59
CA GLU A 44 -6.00 17.35 5.61
C GLU A 44 -7.07 17.76 4.59
N VAL A 45 -7.89 16.82 4.12
CA VAL A 45 -9.02 17.13 3.22
C VAL A 45 -10.05 18.03 3.90
N VAL A 46 -10.40 17.75 5.15
CA VAL A 46 -11.31 18.60 5.94
C VAL A 46 -10.73 20.01 6.12
N ARG A 47 -9.40 20.12 6.34
CA ARG A 47 -8.71 21.41 6.47
C ARG A 47 -8.73 22.23 5.18
N ASN A 48 -8.68 21.57 4.02
CA ASN A 48 -8.68 22.24 2.72
C ASN A 48 -10.02 22.87 2.36
N LYS A 49 -11.13 22.44 2.98
CA LYS A 49 -12.47 23.05 2.84
C LYS A 49 -12.95 23.21 1.40
N GLY A 50 -12.63 22.25 0.54
CA GLY A 50 -13.08 22.25 -0.86
C GLY A 50 -14.59 22.10 -1.02
N ALA A 51 -15.08 22.45 -2.21
CA ALA A 51 -16.46 22.15 -2.61
C ALA A 51 -16.64 20.62 -2.81
N GLY A 52 -17.87 20.14 -2.61
CA GLY A 52 -18.23 18.75 -2.88
C GLY A 52 -18.06 18.39 -4.35
N GLY A 53 -17.84 17.10 -4.62
CA GLY A 53 -17.72 16.57 -5.97
C GLY A 53 -19.08 16.42 -6.67
N VAL A 54 -19.13 15.52 -7.66
CA VAL A 54 -20.38 15.18 -8.39
C VAL A 54 -21.44 14.55 -7.48
N ASP A 55 -21.01 13.91 -6.39
CA ASP A 55 -21.87 13.34 -5.34
C ASP A 55 -22.47 14.40 -4.41
N GLY A 56 -21.97 15.64 -4.45
CA GLY A 56 -22.40 16.73 -3.58
C GLY A 56 -22.00 16.57 -2.11
N MET A 57 -21.15 15.59 -1.76
CA MET A 57 -20.77 15.33 -0.37
C MET A 57 -19.94 16.49 0.20
N LYS A 58 -20.31 17.00 1.37
CA LYS A 58 -19.55 18.05 2.06
C LYS A 58 -18.36 17.45 2.79
N VAL A 59 -17.30 18.23 2.93
CA VAL A 59 -16.12 17.86 3.75
C VAL A 59 -16.48 17.56 5.21
N SER A 60 -17.56 18.12 5.75
CA SER A 60 -18.06 17.81 7.10
C SER A 60 -18.65 16.40 7.23
N GLU A 61 -19.06 15.80 6.13
CA GLU A 61 -19.70 14.48 6.07
C GLU A 61 -18.68 13.36 5.82
N LEU A 62 -17.47 13.73 5.36
CA LEU A 62 -16.41 12.81 4.98
C LEU A 62 -15.99 11.84 6.10
N GLU A 63 -15.86 12.33 7.34
CA GLU A 63 -15.40 11.51 8.45
C GLU A 63 -16.40 10.40 8.80
N ALA A 64 -17.70 10.74 8.84
CA ALA A 64 -18.76 9.77 9.08
C ALA A 64 -18.85 8.75 7.94
N TYR A 65 -18.77 9.21 6.69
CA TYR A 65 -18.79 8.34 5.51
C TYR A 65 -17.63 7.34 5.52
N LEU A 66 -16.41 7.80 5.80
CA LEU A 66 -15.25 6.92 5.91
C LEU A 66 -15.39 5.95 7.09
N HIS A 67 -15.96 6.36 8.22
CA HIS A 67 -16.18 5.44 9.34
C HIS A 67 -17.08 4.26 8.95
N GLU A 68 -18.13 4.50 8.16
CA GLU A 68 -19.07 3.47 7.72
C GLU A 68 -18.51 2.59 6.58
N HIS A 69 -17.86 3.20 5.59
CA HIS A 69 -17.51 2.51 4.34
C HIS A 69 -16.03 2.11 4.20
N ARG A 70 -15.17 2.48 5.15
CA ARG A 70 -13.71 2.30 5.03
C ARG A 70 -13.30 0.88 4.70
N SER A 71 -13.84 -0.14 5.37
CA SER A 71 -13.45 -1.53 5.11
C SER A 71 -13.66 -1.90 3.64
N THR A 72 -14.85 -1.59 3.11
CA THR A 72 -15.20 -1.83 1.70
C THR A 72 -14.30 -1.05 0.75
N LEU A 73 -14.08 0.24 1.01
CA LEU A 73 -13.22 1.08 0.16
C LEU A 73 -11.77 0.58 0.13
N THR A 74 -11.22 0.21 1.29
CA THR A 74 -9.84 -0.32 1.35
C THR A 74 -9.70 -1.64 0.60
N GLU A 75 -10.72 -2.49 0.65
CA GLU A 75 -10.71 -3.78 -0.05
C GLU A 75 -10.83 -3.62 -1.57
N GLN A 76 -11.67 -2.70 -2.03
CA GLN A 76 -11.77 -2.36 -3.46
C GLN A 76 -10.45 -1.82 -4.01
N VAL A 77 -9.76 -0.96 -3.25
CA VAL A 77 -8.45 -0.43 -3.64
C VAL A 77 -7.39 -1.53 -3.69
N ARG A 78 -7.38 -2.48 -2.74
CA ARG A 78 -6.46 -3.64 -2.77
C ARG A 78 -6.68 -4.52 -3.98
N THR A 79 -7.96 -4.82 -4.26
CA THR A 79 -8.34 -5.72 -5.36
C THR A 79 -8.33 -5.03 -6.73
N ARG A 80 -8.01 -3.72 -6.78
CA ARG A 80 -8.02 -2.89 -8.00
C ARG A 80 -9.31 -3.06 -8.82
N ASN A 81 -10.46 -3.13 -8.13
CA ASN A 81 -11.80 -3.24 -8.73
C ASN A 81 -12.54 -1.91 -8.75
#